data_AF-X1A381-F1
#
_entry.id   AF-X1A381-F1
#
_cell.length_a   1.000
_cell.length_b   1.000
_cell.length_c   1.000
_cell.angle_alpha   90.00
_cell.angle_beta   90.00
_cell.angle_gamma   90.00
#
_symmetry.space_group_name_H-M   'P 1'
#
loop_
_entity.id
_entity.type
_entity.pdbx_description
1 polymer ?
#
loop_
_entity_poly.entity_id
_entity_poly.type
_entity_poly.pdbx_seq_one_letter_code
_entity_poly.pdbx_strand_id
1 'polypeptide(L)' 'MAAAKIRVKPGAEIFLENHIGLVKNKRVGLITNPTGVDSSLNSLIELLFSHPDVDLIALYSPEHGVRGNAQAGEY' A
#
# COMPACT_ATOMS: atom_id res chain seq x y z
N MET A 1 2.48 21.60 30.48
CA MET A 1 1.64 20.47 30.05
C MET A 1 2.30 19.84 28.83
N ALA A 2 2.58 18.54 28.83
CA ALA A 2 3.04 17.85 27.64
C ALA A 2 1.85 17.70 26.67
N ALA A 3 2.03 18.07 25.39
CA ALA A 3 1.02 17.81 24.38
C ALA A 3 0.77 16.31 24.28
N ALA A 4 -0.49 15.88 24.44
CA ALA A 4 -0.85 14.50 24.17
C ALA A 4 -0.50 14.21 22.70
N LYS A 5 0.34 13.19 22.48
CA LYS A 5 0.75 12.79 21.13
C LYS A 5 -0.48 12.23 20.41
N ILE A 6 -1.09 13.01 19.53
CA ILE A 6 -2.20 12.55 18.70
C ILE A 6 -1.64 11.47 17.78
N ARG A 7 -2.07 10.22 17.97
CA ARG A 7 -1.74 9.14 17.04
C ARG A 7 -2.67 9.26 15.84
N VAL A 8 -2.11 9.65 14.72
CA VAL A 8 -2.82 9.64 13.43
C VAL A 8 -2.77 8.22 12.89
N LYS A 9 -3.90 7.77 12.34
CA LYS A 9 -4.00 6.51 11.62
C LYS A 9 -3.80 6.77 10.12
N PRO A 10 -2.83 6.11 9.46
CA PRO A 10 -2.64 6.24 8.02
C PRO A 10 -3.92 5.91 7.24
N GLY A 11 -4.17 6.62 6.15
CA GLY A 11 -5.32 6.39 5.30
C GLY A 11 -5.39 4.97 4.74
N ALA A 12 -4.25 4.32 4.54
CA ALA A 12 -4.19 2.94 4.08
C ALA A 12 -4.77 1.95 5.11
N GLU A 13 -4.60 2.19 6.41
CA GLU A 13 -5.22 1.36 7.45
C GLU A 13 -6.73 1.59 7.51
N ILE A 14 -7.17 2.85 7.40
CA ILE A 14 -8.60 3.18 7.32
C ILE A 14 -9.24 2.52 6.09
N PHE A 15 -8.51 2.47 4.97
CA PHE A 15 -8.97 1.81 3.75
C PHE A 15 -9.15 0.31 3.94
N LEU A 16 -8.13 -0.37 4.49
CA LEU A 16 -8.17 -1.81 4.74
C LEU A 16 -9.31 -2.20 5.71
N GLU A 17 -9.57 -1.37 6.73
CA GLU A 17 -10.61 -1.66 7.73
C GLU A 17 -12.03 -1.37 7.25
N ASN A 18 -12.24 -0.20 6.62
CA ASN A 18 -13.59 0.34 6.43
C ASN A 18 -14.02 0.40 4.97
N HIS A 19 -13.09 0.27 4.02
CA HIS A 19 -13.33 0.59 2.61
C HIS A 19 -12.83 -0.47 1.64
N ILE A 20 -12.45 -1.67 2.11
CA ILE A 20 -12.00 -2.75 1.25
C ILE A 20 -13.04 -3.17 0.20
N GLY A 21 -14.33 -3.01 0.54
CA GLY A 21 -15.45 -3.25 -0.38
C GLY A 21 -15.42 -2.39 -1.64
N LEU A 22 -14.70 -1.25 -1.65
CA LEU A 22 -14.55 -0.41 -2.83
C LEU A 22 -13.77 -1.09 -3.96
N VAL A 23 -12.90 -2.04 -3.62
CA VAL A 23 -12.02 -2.74 -4.57
C VAL A 23 -12.37 -4.21 -4.80
N LYS A 24 -13.34 -4.74 -4.07
CA LYS A 24 -13.79 -6.13 -4.24
C LYS A 24 -14.23 -6.40 -5.68
N ASN A 25 -13.79 -7.52 -6.24
CA ASN A 25 -14.02 -7.94 -7.64
C ASN A 25 -13.48 -6.95 -8.69
N LYS A 26 -12.53 -6.07 -8.33
CA LYS A 26 -11.85 -5.18 -9.27
C LYS A 26 -10.37 -5.57 -9.36
N ARG A 27 -9.81 -5.38 -10.54
CA ARG A 27 -8.36 -5.45 -10.76
C ARG A 27 -7.73 -4.17 -10.20
N VAL A 28 -6.89 -4.30 -9.18
CA VAL A 28 -6.30 -3.18 -8.45
C VAL A 28 -4.87 -2.94 -8.89
N GLY A 29 -4.54 -1.68 -9.18
CA GLY A 29 -3.17 -1.21 -9.32
C GLY A 29 -2.79 -0.37 -8.10
N LEU A 30 -1.63 -0.64 -7.50
CA LEU A 30 -1.12 0.14 -6.36
C LEU A 30 0.00 1.07 -6.82
N ILE A 31 -0.18 2.38 -6.60
CA ILE A 31 0.88 3.38 -6.74
C ILE A 31 1.53 3.56 -5.37
N THR A 32 2.81 3.22 -5.23
CA THR A 32 3.50 3.29 -3.93
C THR A 32 5.02 3.38 -4.09
N ASN A 33 5.71 3.66 -2.98
CA ASN A 33 7.16 3.62 -2.84
C ASN A 33 7.53 2.91 -1.51
N PRO A 34 8.81 2.77 -1.14
CA PRO A 34 9.19 2.13 0.13
C PRO A 34 8.61 2.77 1.41
N THR A 35 8.08 3.99 1.34
CA THR A 35 7.42 4.64 2.49
C THR A 35 5.96 4.24 2.67
N GLY A 36 5.39 3.51 1.71
CA GLY A 36 4.02 3.00 1.76
C GLY A 36 3.90 1.81 2.72
N VAL A 37 3.87 2.11 4.02
CA VAL A 37 3.74 1.14 5.11
C VAL A 37 2.62 1.54 6.08
N ASP A 38 2.12 0.57 6.85
CA ASP A 38 1.22 0.84 7.99
C ASP A 38 1.98 1.38 9.22
N SER A 39 1.27 1.66 10.30
CA SER A 39 1.83 2.12 11.57
C SER A 39 2.73 1.09 12.28
N SER A 40 2.71 -0.17 11.83
CA SER A 40 3.58 -1.26 12.27
C SER A 40 4.76 -1.51 11.30
N LEU A 41 4.93 -0.63 10.30
CA LEU A 41 5.96 -0.72 9.25
C LEU A 41 5.80 -1.93 8.30
N ASN A 42 4.59 -2.51 8.20
CA ASN A 42 4.30 -3.54 7.22
C ASN A 42 4.09 -2.92 5.83
N SER A 43 4.62 -3.57 4.79
CA SER A 43 4.46 -3.09 3.41
C SER A 43 3.00 -3.14 2.95
N LEU A 44 2.50 -2.03 2.42
CA LEU A 44 1.17 -2.01 1.79
C LEU A 44 1.08 -2.93 0.56
N ILE A 45 2.20 -3.21 -0.09
CA ILE A 45 2.25 -4.18 -1.20
C ILE A 45 1.88 -5.56 -0.68
N GLU A 46 2.48 -6.00 0.42
CA GLU A 46 2.24 -7.33 1.01
C GLU A 46 0.86 -7.42 1.64
N LEU A 47 0.43 -6.37 2.35
CA LEU A 47 -0.89 -6.32 2.96
C LEU A 47 -2.00 -6.43 1.90
N LEU A 48 -1.90 -5.72 0.78
CA LEU A 48 -2.89 -5.80 -0.29
C LEU A 48 -2.77 -7.08 -1.11
N PHE A 49 -1.56 -7.59 -1.35
CA PHE A 49 -1.36 -8.83 -2.09
C PHE A 49 -1.88 -10.06 -1.33
N SER A 50 -1.80 -10.05 0.00
CA SER A 50 -2.30 -11.14 0.86
C SER A 50 -3.78 -11.01 1.23
N HIS A 51 -4.43 -9.89 0.91
CA HIS A 51 -5.81 -9.66 1.30
C HIS A 51 -6.77 -10.43 0.36
N PRO A 52 -7.66 -11.30 0.88
CA PRO A 52 -8.48 -12.20 0.06
C PRO A 52 -9.49 -11.47 -0.84
N ASP A 53 -9.94 -10.27 -0.45
CA ASP A 53 -10.86 -9.45 -1.24
C ASP A 53 -10.17 -8.50 -2.25
N VAL A 54 -8.83 -8.57 -2.40
CA VAL A 54 -8.06 -7.67 -3.28
C VAL A 54 -7.36 -8.47 -4.38
N ASP A 55 -7.68 -8.15 -5.64
CA ASP A 55 -6.97 -8.67 -6.81
C ASP A 55 -5.92 -7.65 -7.26
N LEU A 56 -4.75 -7.66 -6.61
CA LEU A 56 -3.65 -6.74 -6.90
C LEU A 56 -2.84 -7.21 -8.12
N ILE A 57 -3.02 -6.52 -9.25
CA ILE A 57 -2.49 -6.94 -10.56
C ILE A 57 -1.27 -6.15 -11.03
N ALA A 58 -1.03 -4.97 -10.46
CA ALA A 58 -0.01 -4.05 -10.95
C ALA A 58 0.52 -3.17 -9.82
N LEU A 59 1.79 -2.81 -9.95
CA LEU A 59 2.50 -1.96 -9.01
C LEU A 59 3.19 -0.83 -9.79
N TYR A 60 2.99 0.40 -9.36
CA TYR A 60 3.54 1.60 -9.97
C TYR A 60 4.37 2.35 -8.93
N SER A 61 5.57 2.80 -9.29
CA SER A 61 6.44 3.61 -8.43
C SER A 61 6.83 4.90 -9.14
N PRO A 62 6.74 6.08 -8.48
CA PRO A 62 7.05 7.37 -9.09
C PRO A 62 8.54 7.58 -9.38
N GLU A 63 9.44 7.03 -8.56
CA GLU A 63 10.90 7.04 -8.81
C GLU A 63 11.47 5.68 -8.43
N HIS A 64 12.07 5.01 -9.43
CA HIS A 64 12.64 3.66 -9.40
C HIS A 64 11.66 2.53 -9.02
N GLY A 65 11.71 1.42 -9.77
CA GLY A 65 10.70 0.35 -9.72
C GLY A 65 10.36 -0.13 -8.31
N VAL A 66 9.11 -0.56 -8.12
CA VAL A 66 8.42 -0.75 -6.82
C VAL A 66 9.09 -1.73 -5.81
N ARG A 67 10.14 -2.43 -6.24
CA ARG A 67 10.91 -3.39 -5.43
C ARG A 67 12.42 -3.13 -5.43
N GLY A 68 12.90 -2.04 -6.02
CA GLY A 68 14.34 -1.80 -6.23
C GLY A 68 15.03 -2.84 -7.13
N ASN A 69 14.28 -3.78 -7.73
CA ASN A 69 14.78 -4.89 -8.54
C ASN A 69 14.37 -4.81 -10.02
N ALA A 70 13.72 -3.73 -10.43
CA ALA A 70 13.62 -3.40 -11.84
C ALA A 70 14.85 -2.57 -12.17
N GLN A 71 15.89 -3.25 -12.67
CA GLN A 71 16.90 -2.57 -13.46
C GLN A 71 16.16 -1.88 -14.62
N ALA A 72 16.52 -0.62 -14.88
CA ALA A 72 15.98 0.10 -16.02
C ALA A 72 16.20 -0.73 -17.29
N GLY A 73 15.10 -1.06 -17.98
CA GLY A 73 15.07 -1.73 -19.27
C GLY A 73 15.34 -3.23 -19.21
N GLU A 74 14.28 -4.03 -19.36
CA GLU A 74 14.18 -5.05 -20.40
C GLU A 74 12.68 -5.20 -20.77
N TYR A 75 12.46 -5.54 -22.04
CA TYR A 75 11.28 -5.28 -22.90
C TYR A 75 9.95 -5.92 -22.48
#